data_AF-A0A9D6UM24-F1
#
_entry.id   AF-A0A9D6UM24-F1
#
_cell.length_a   1.000
_cell.length_b   1.000
_cell.length_c   1.000
_cell.angle_alpha   90.00
_cell.angle_beta   90.00
_cell.angle_gamma   90.00
#
_symmetry.space_group_name_H-M   'P 1'
#
loop_
_entity.id
_entity.type
_entity.pdbx_description
1 polymer ?
#
loop_
_entity_poly.entity_id
_entity_poly.type
_entity_poly.pdbx_seq_one_letter_code
_entity_poly.pdbx_strand_id
1 'polypeptide(L)'
;MMMGQTSRRPQRFFIFSILFLLSFLSTLFSPASINAEVTDLGKYAKTSEPITINADTLEYDREKDIYNAKGNVEITQGKVRVTADEVTVDNNS
;
A
#
# COMPACT_ATOMS: atom_id res chain seq x y z
N MET A 1 6.80 -24.33 48.31
CA MET A 1 7.15 -25.37 47.32
C MET A 1 5.90 -26.21 47.07
N MET A 2 5.19 -26.04 45.96
CA MET A 2 4.06 -26.90 45.58
C MET A 2 3.85 -26.92 44.04
N MET A 3 4.07 -28.13 43.52
CA MET A 3 3.78 -28.81 42.25
C MET A 3 3.00 -28.08 41.12
N GLY A 4 3.59 -28.05 39.92
CA GLY A 4 2.89 -27.82 38.65
C GLY A 4 2.35 -29.13 38.07
N GLN A 5 1.15 -29.08 37.47
CA GLN A 5 0.61 -30.16 36.63
C GLN A 5 0.31 -29.61 35.22
N THR A 6 1.05 -30.14 34.25
CA THR A 6 0.90 -29.90 32.81
C THR A 6 -0.22 -30.79 32.25
N SER A 7 -1.22 -30.20 31.58
CA SER A 7 -2.34 -30.91 30.96
C SER A 7 -1.93 -31.61 29.65
N ARG A 8 -2.37 -32.87 29.50
CA ARG A 8 -2.06 -33.75 28.36
C ARG A 8 -3.01 -33.50 27.18
N ARG A 9 -2.42 -33.47 25.98
CA ARG A 9 -2.99 -33.12 24.67
C ARG A 9 -4.15 -34.02 24.20
N PRO A 10 -5.17 -33.48 23.50
CA PRO A 10 -6.08 -34.28 22.67
C PRO A 10 -5.66 -34.24 21.18
N GLN A 11 -4.72 -35.12 20.77
CA GLN A 11 -4.11 -35.16 19.43
C GLN A 11 -5.01 -35.75 18.32
N ARG A 12 -6.20 -36.26 18.65
CA ARG A 12 -7.11 -36.93 17.69
C ARG A 12 -8.10 -35.99 16.98
N PHE A 13 -8.36 -34.82 17.55
CA PHE A 13 -9.16 -33.77 16.90
C PHE A 13 -8.37 -33.01 15.82
N PHE A 14 -7.05 -33.01 15.91
CA PHE A 14 -6.16 -32.26 15.01
C PHE A 14 -6.08 -32.88 13.60
N ILE A 15 -6.19 -34.21 13.47
CA ILE A 15 -6.05 -34.93 12.19
C ILE A 15 -7.28 -34.74 11.29
N PHE A 16 -8.48 -34.75 11.87
CA PHE A 16 -9.73 -34.47 11.14
C PHE A 16 -9.80 -33.00 10.67
N SER A 17 -9.25 -32.07 11.45
CA SER A 17 -9.14 -30.66 11.07
C SER A 17 -8.21 -30.45 9.86
N ILE A 18 -7.16 -31.26 9.71
CA ILE A 18 -6.19 -31.17 8.61
C ILE A 18 -6.78 -31.69 7.29
N LEU A 19 -7.55 -32.79 7.33
CA LEU A 19 -8.22 -33.35 6.14
C LEU A 19 -9.33 -32.44 5.60
N PHE A 20 -10.05 -31.75 6.49
CA PHE A 20 -11.05 -30.75 6.11
C PHE A 20 -10.41 -29.48 5.50
N LEU A 21 -9.22 -29.09 5.97
CA LEU A 21 -8.45 -27.96 5.44
C LEU A 21 -7.88 -28.25 4.03
N LEU A 22 -7.43 -29.49 3.78
CA LEU A 22 -6.87 -29.91 2.49
C LEU A 22 -7.92 -29.97 1.37
N SER A 23 -9.16 -30.37 1.69
CA SER A 23 -10.25 -30.44 0.70
C SER A 23 -10.80 -29.06 0.33
N PHE A 24 -10.56 -28.02 1.13
CA PHE A 24 -10.94 -26.63 0.86
C PHE A 24 -9.91 -25.90 -0.03
N LEU A 25 -8.69 -26.45 -0.16
CA LEU A 25 -7.60 -25.81 -0.89
C LEU A 25 -7.69 -26.04 -2.42
N SER A 26 -8.46 -27.02 -2.89
CA SER A 26 -8.51 -27.41 -4.30
C SER A 26 -9.52 -26.65 -5.17
N THR A 27 -10.35 -25.76 -4.62
CA THR A 27 -11.39 -25.03 -5.38
C THR A 27 -11.00 -23.59 -5.77
N LEU A 28 -9.76 -23.17 -5.54
CA LEU A 28 -9.36 -21.77 -5.74
C LEU A 28 -8.64 -21.45 -7.06
N PHE A 29 -8.47 -22.43 -7.95
CA PHE A 29 -7.77 -22.19 -9.22
C PHE A 29 -8.72 -22.11 -10.41
N SER A 30 -9.56 -21.08 -10.44
CA SER A 30 -10.25 -20.65 -11.66
C SER A 30 -9.34 -19.67 -12.41
N PRO A 31 -8.92 -19.97 -13.66
CA PRO A 31 -8.27 -18.97 -14.49
C PRO A 31 -9.31 -17.95 -14.93
N ALA A 32 -9.47 -16.88 -14.16
CA ALA A 32 -10.16 -15.69 -14.65
C ALA A 32 -9.24 -15.06 -15.70
N SER A 33 -9.62 -15.17 -16.98
CA SER A 33 -8.97 -14.41 -18.05
C SER A 33 -9.14 -12.92 -17.75
N ILE A 34 -8.04 -12.27 -17.38
CA ILE A 34 -8.00 -10.83 -17.15
C ILE A 34 -7.97 -10.16 -18.52
N ASN A 35 -9.11 -9.61 -18.96
CA ASN A 35 -9.12 -8.65 -20.04
C ASN A 35 -8.45 -7.38 -19.51
N ALA A 36 -7.26 -7.06 -20.02
CA ALA A 36 -6.60 -5.81 -19.70
C ALA A 36 -7.40 -4.66 -20.35
N GLU A 37 -8.30 -4.06 -19.57
CA GLU A 37 -8.83 -2.74 -19.88
C GLU A 37 -7.69 -1.74 -19.66
N VAL A 38 -7.17 -1.18 -20.75
CA VAL A 38 -6.20 -0.08 -20.68
C VAL A 38 -6.94 1.11 -20.08
N THR A 39 -6.89 1.20 -18.75
CA THR A 39 -7.31 2.39 -18.03
C THR A 39 -6.29 3.46 -18.38
N ASP A 40 -6.74 4.43 -19.18
CA ASP A 40 -5.99 5.62 -19.52
C ASP A 40 -5.49 6.33 -18.25
N LEU A 41 -4.25 6.01 -17.87
CA LEU A 41 -3.54 6.60 -16.73
C LEU A 41 -3.30 8.10 -16.95
N GLY A 42 -3.55 8.62 -18.16
CA GLY A 42 -3.44 10.03 -18.50
C GLY A 42 -4.55 10.92 -17.92
N LYS A 43 -5.66 10.36 -17.44
CA LYS A 43 -6.76 11.17 -16.85
C LYS A 43 -6.50 11.66 -15.43
N TYR A 44 -5.58 11.04 -14.70
CA TYR A 44 -5.15 11.55 -13.38
C TYR A 44 -4.04 12.59 -13.49
N ALA A 45 -3.40 12.73 -14.66
CA ALA A 45 -2.31 13.69 -14.87
C ALA A 45 -2.81 15.14 -15.00
N LYS A 46 -4.12 15.37 -15.14
CA LYS A 46 -4.69 16.71 -15.32
C LYS A 46 -5.99 16.88 -14.56
N THR A 47 -5.93 16.72 -13.24
CA THR A 47 -7.03 17.24 -12.41
C THR A 47 -6.89 18.75 -12.26
N SER A 48 -7.99 19.48 -12.39
CA SER A 48 -8.06 20.94 -12.18
C SER A 48 -8.09 21.31 -10.69
N GLU A 49 -8.00 20.31 -9.82
CA GLU A 49 -8.00 20.47 -8.38
C GLU A 49 -6.63 21.02 -7.90
N PRO A 50 -6.62 21.90 -6.89
CA PRO A 50 -5.40 22.50 -6.38
C PRO A 50 -4.48 21.43 -5.78
N ILE A 51 -3.18 21.58 -6.02
CA ILE A 51 -2.15 20.74 -5.41
C ILE A 51 -1.83 21.32 -4.03
N THR A 52 -1.91 20.47 -2.99
CA THR A 52 -1.47 20.81 -1.62
C THR A 52 -0.27 19.95 -1.27
N ILE A 53 0.79 20.57 -0.74
CA ILE A 53 2.03 19.87 -0.33
C ILE A 53 2.26 20.17 1.15
N ASN A 54 2.31 19.12 1.97
CA ASN A 54 2.71 19.16 3.37
C ASN A 54 4.05 18.43 3.53
N ALA A 55 5.00 19.00 4.26
CA ALA A 55 6.29 18.39 4.53
C ALA A 55 6.90 19.01 5.80
N ASP A 56 7.88 18.31 6.38
CA ASP A 56 8.64 18.83 7.53
C ASP A 56 9.55 19.99 7.11
N THR A 57 10.14 19.90 5.92
CA THR A 57 11.02 20.94 5.36
C THR A 57 10.68 21.19 3.89
N LEU A 58 10.59 22.46 3.52
CA LEU A 58 10.43 22.91 2.14
C LEU A 58 11.55 23.89 1.79
N GLU A 59 12.35 23.55 0.78
CA GLU A 59 13.45 24.36 0.27
C GLU A 59 13.13 24.78 -1.16
N TYR A 60 13.36 26.05 -1.48
CA TYR A 60 13.11 26.60 -2.81
C TYR A 60 14.41 27.12 -3.40
N ASP A 61 14.87 26.46 -4.45
CA ASP A 61 16.03 26.87 -5.25
C ASP A 61 15.55 27.82 -6.35
N ARG A 62 15.72 29.12 -6.11
CA ARG A 62 15.36 30.19 -7.05
C ARG A 62 16.18 30.21 -8.33
N GLU A 63 17.40 29.70 -8.32
CA GLU A 63 18.25 29.70 -9.50
C GLU A 63 17.80 28.64 -10.50
N LYS A 64 17.25 27.53 -9.98
CA LYS A 64 16.76 26.40 -10.78
C LYS A 64 15.24 26.34 -10.91
N ASP A 65 14.50 27.16 -10.17
CA ASP A 65 13.04 27.12 -10.04
C ASP A 65 12.52 25.75 -9.55
N ILE A 66 13.25 25.15 -8.60
CA ILE A 66 12.97 23.82 -8.05
C ILE A 66 12.52 23.92 -6.59
N TYR A 67 11.44 23.20 -6.25
CA TYR A 67 10.96 23.03 -4.88
C TYR A 67 11.32 21.63 -4.38
N ASN A 68 12.10 21.56 -3.30
CA ASN A 68 12.45 20.33 -2.62
C ASN A 68 11.71 20.22 -1.29
N ALA A 69 10.83 19.24 -1.17
CA ALA A 69 10.14 18.89 0.06
C ALA A 69 10.78 17.65 0.69
N LYS A 70 11.05 17.67 1.99
CA LYS A 70 11.70 16.57 2.73
C LYS A 70 11.00 16.32 4.06
N GLY A 71 10.95 15.03 4.42
CA GLY A 71 10.39 14.55 5.68
C GLY A 71 8.87 14.52 5.64
N ASN A 72 8.31 13.31 5.81
CA ASN A 72 6.87 13.05 5.87
C ASN A 72 6.07 13.79 4.80
N VAL A 73 6.55 13.77 3.55
CA VAL A 73 5.96 14.56 2.46
C VAL A 73 4.63 13.94 2.06
N GLU A 74 3.59 14.76 2.03
CA GLU A 74 2.25 14.42 1.60
C GLU A 74 1.77 15.41 0.55
N ILE A 75 1.54 14.91 -0.66
CA ILE A 75 0.95 15.67 -1.77
C ILE A 75 -0.48 15.21 -1.95
N THR A 76 -1.42 16.15 -1.94
CA THR A 76 -2.83 15.88 -2.21
C THR A 76 -3.28 16.68 -3.41
N GLN A 77 -3.90 16.00 -4.38
CA GLN A 77 -4.52 16.60 -5.55
C GLN A 77 -5.89 15.94 -5.78
N GLY A 78 -6.92 16.55 -5.19
CA GLY A 78 -8.26 15.99 -5.21
C GLY A 78 -8.38 14.66 -4.50
N LYS A 79 -8.62 13.59 -5.29
CA LYS A 79 -8.71 12.21 -4.79
C LYS A 79 -7.35 11.49 -4.76
N VAL A 80 -6.32 12.07 -5.39
CA VAL A 80 -4.98 11.51 -5.42
C VAL A 80 -4.22 11.99 -4.19
N ARG A 81 -3.63 11.04 -3.46
CA ARG A 81 -2.75 11.31 -2.33
C ARG A 81 -1.45 10.54 -2.54
N VAL A 82 -0.34 11.25 -2.51
CA VAL A 82 1.01 10.70 -2.67
C VAL A 82 1.78 10.99 -1.40
N THR A 83 2.40 9.96 -0.82
CA THR A 83 3.25 10.09 0.37
C THR A 83 4.66 9.63 0.03
N ALA A 84 5.66 10.41 0.42
CA ALA A 84 7.07 10.14 0.13
C ALA A 84 7.99 10.72 1.21
N ASP A 85 9.24 10.23 1.25
CA ASP A 85 10.27 10.79 2.15
C ASP A 85 10.86 12.09 1.60
N GLU A 86 10.97 12.21 0.27
CA GLU A 86 11.48 13.37 -0.44
C GLU A 86 10.73 13.55 -1.77
N VAL A 87 10.45 14.79 -2.14
CA VAL A 87 9.82 15.17 -3.40
C VAL A 87 10.56 16.37 -3.99
N THR A 88 10.87 16.28 -5.28
CA THR A 88 11.38 17.39 -6.09
C THR A 88 10.31 17.79 -7.09
N VAL A 89 9.89 19.06 -7.05
CA VAL A 89 8.98 19.65 -8.02
C VAL A 89 9.75 20.65 -8.87
N ASP A 90 9.84 20.36 -10.16
CA ASP A 90 10.39 21.26 -11.17
C ASP A 90 9.23 22.02 -11.83
N ASN A 91 9.30 23.34 -11.81
CA ASN A 91 8.26 24.21 -12.36
C ASN A 91 8.54 24.64 -13.83
N ASN A 92 9.62 24.15 -14.44
CA ASN A 92 10.07 24.52 -15.79
C ASN A 92 9.78 23.44 -16.86
N SER A 93 8.54 22.96 -16.96
CA SER A 93 8.16 21.93 -17.95
C SER A 93 7.08 22.35 -18.95
#